data_AF-A0A963DSG2-F1
#
_entry.id   AF-A0A963DSG2-F1
#
_cell.length_a   1.000
_cell.length_b   1.000
_cell.length_c   1.000
_cell.angle_alpha   90.00
_cell.angle_beta   90.00
_cell.angle_gamma   90.00
#
_symmetry.space_group_name_H-M   'P 1'
#
loop_
_entity.id
_entity.type
_entity.pdbx_description
1 polymer ?
#
loop_
_entity_poly.entity_id
_entity_poly.type
_entity_poly.pdbx_seq_one_letter_code
_entity_poly.pdbx_strand_id
1 'polypeptide(L)'
;MAATLVVLGGCAFERSTVRGADGLPAAEPAVIVEQASPLAAGDVNLRAILAFYRNSRGMSAVELAREREALKGRVSDPLDALRLAILLGHRRSDLVRALGLLDGIAESDSPQAVALQPLARLLSDQYAERLKLDTQADRLGVSAREAELRASEASAEVEALRAKASALQEKIDALAEIERSLPGRPAPPVPMGGATQ
;
A
#
# COMPACT_ATOMS: atom_id res chain seq x y z
N MET A 1 -10.23 33.97 6.82
CA MET A 1 -10.24 32.50 6.73
C MET A 1 -8.83 32.01 6.97
N ALA A 2 -8.63 31.26 8.05
CA ALA A 2 -7.32 30.89 8.58
C ALA A 2 -6.63 29.82 7.72
N ALA A 3 -5.37 30.08 7.38
CA ALA A 3 -4.48 29.12 6.72
C ALA A 3 -3.79 28.28 7.79
N THR A 4 -4.14 27.00 7.88
CA THR A 4 -3.55 26.06 8.82
C THR A 4 -2.26 25.49 8.21
N LEU A 5 -1.12 25.93 8.72
CA LEU A 5 0.21 25.50 8.31
C LEU A 5 0.58 24.25 9.13
N VAL A 6 0.67 23.09 8.47
CA VAL A 6 1.10 21.83 9.10
C VAL A 6 2.63 21.78 9.08
N VAL A 7 3.24 21.92 10.25
CA VAL A 7 4.69 21.74 10.47
C VAL A 7 4.97 20.25 10.65
N LEU A 8 5.60 19.61 9.68
CA LEU A 8 6.14 18.25 9.83
C LEU A 8 7.52 18.34 10.49
N GLY A 9 7.60 17.82 11.71
CA GLY A 9 8.81 17.75 12.52
C GLY A 9 9.88 16.83 11.91
N GLY A 10 11.10 17.35 11.79
CA GLY A 10 12.28 16.60 11.43
C GLY A 10 12.82 15.78 12.60
N CYS A 11 13.23 14.55 12.33
CA CYS A 11 14.06 13.76 13.23
C CYS A 11 15.53 14.06 12.91
N ALA A 12 16.12 15.03 13.61
CA ALA A 12 17.57 15.18 13.67
C ALA A 12 18.10 14.15 14.67
N PHE A 13 18.71 13.08 14.16
CA PHE A 13 19.45 12.12 14.98
C PHE A 13 20.83 12.72 15.28
N GLU A 14 20.93 13.42 16.41
CA GLU A 14 22.19 13.98 16.90
C GLU A 14 23.11 12.88 17.42
N ARG A 15 24.21 12.66 16.71
CA ARG A 15 25.29 11.77 17.11
C ARG A 15 26.13 12.48 18.19
N SER A 16 25.78 12.29 19.45
CA SER A 16 26.56 12.76 20.59
C SER A 16 27.90 12.02 20.65
N THR A 17 29.00 12.76 20.45
CA THR A 17 30.36 12.27 20.70
C THR A 17 30.77 12.68 22.12
N VAL A 18 30.79 11.72 23.04
CA VAL A 18 31.48 11.89 24.33
C VAL A 18 32.92 11.44 24.16
N ARG A 19 33.85 12.38 24.30
CA ARG A 19 35.30 12.18 24.36
C ARG A 19 35.77 12.56 25.76
N GLY A 20 36.57 11.69 26.38
CA GLY A 20 37.26 11.89 27.67
C GLY A 20 37.08 10.66 28.55
N ALA A 21 37.95 9.64 28.48
CA ALA A 21 39.27 9.54 29.12
C ALA A 21 39.19 9.46 30.64
N ASP A 22 39.33 8.25 31.20
CA ASP A 22 40.43 7.86 32.10
C ASP A 22 40.11 6.58 32.90
N GLY A 23 41.09 5.68 33.00
CA GLY A 23 41.34 4.94 34.24
C GLY A 23 40.94 3.45 34.32
N LEU A 24 41.93 2.60 34.04
CA LEU A 24 42.27 1.31 34.69
C LEU A 24 41.69 -0.01 34.13
N PRO A 25 42.50 -1.10 34.16
CA PRO A 25 42.34 -2.25 33.30
C PRO A 25 41.51 -3.34 33.98
N ALA A 26 40.46 -3.81 33.31
CA ALA A 26 39.67 -4.94 33.79
C ALA A 26 39.20 -5.78 32.60
N ALA A 27 39.75 -7.00 32.54
CA ALA A 27 39.26 -8.19 31.87
C ALA A 27 38.63 -7.98 30.49
N GLU A 28 39.43 -8.22 29.43
CA GLU A 28 38.89 -8.48 28.11
C GLU A 28 37.86 -9.63 28.23
N PRO A 29 36.58 -9.41 27.91
CA PRO A 29 35.71 -10.54 27.64
C PRO A 29 36.28 -11.18 26.37
N ALA A 30 36.75 -12.41 26.49
CA ALA A 30 37.01 -13.26 25.35
C ALA A 30 35.71 -13.36 24.55
N VAL A 31 35.57 -12.48 23.55
CA VAL A 31 34.59 -12.64 22.50
C VAL A 31 35.08 -13.88 21.78
N ILE A 32 34.49 -15.02 22.13
CA ILE A 32 34.45 -16.18 21.24
C ILE A 32 33.62 -15.67 20.06
N VAL A 33 34.29 -14.96 19.15
CA VAL A 33 33.88 -14.92 17.76
C VAL A 33 34.07 -16.36 17.36
N GLU A 34 33.00 -17.15 17.45
CA GLU A 34 32.91 -18.39 16.71
C GLU A 34 33.14 -17.97 15.27
N GLN A 35 34.40 -18.10 14.85
CA GLN A 35 34.84 -17.74 13.53
C GLN A 35 33.99 -18.61 12.62
N ALA A 36 33.01 -17.98 11.96
CA ALA A 36 32.32 -18.58 10.84
C ALA A 36 33.45 -19.09 9.94
N SER A 37 33.60 -20.41 9.92
CA SER A 37 34.61 -21.11 9.14
C SER A 37 34.63 -20.45 7.76
N PRO A 38 35.79 -20.04 7.22
CA PRO A 38 35.83 -19.45 5.90
C PRO A 38 35.14 -20.46 4.99
N LEU A 39 34.00 -20.05 4.43
CA LEU A 39 33.21 -20.85 3.50
C LEU A 39 34.20 -21.47 2.53
N ALA A 40 34.40 -22.78 2.64
CA ALA A 40 35.20 -23.52 1.70
C ALA A 40 34.59 -23.21 0.33
N ALA A 41 35.40 -22.60 -0.52
CA ALA A 41 35.08 -22.22 -1.88
C ALA A 41 34.65 -23.45 -2.69
N GLY A 42 33.38 -23.82 -2.59
CA GLY A 42 32.61 -24.39 -3.68
C GLY A 42 31.93 -23.22 -4.35
N ASP A 43 32.60 -22.58 -5.31
CA ASP A 43 32.31 -21.24 -5.83
C ASP A 43 30.99 -21.14 -6.61
N VAL A 44 29.87 -21.36 -5.94
CA VAL A 44 28.65 -20.66 -6.31
C VAL A 44 28.92 -19.20 -6.02
N ASN A 45 29.18 -18.42 -7.06
CA ASN A 45 29.49 -16.99 -6.98
C ASN A 45 28.30 -16.21 -6.39
N LEU A 46 28.12 -16.25 -5.07
CA LEU A 46 27.07 -15.56 -4.33
C LEU A 46 27.07 -14.06 -4.69
N ARG A 47 28.26 -13.48 -4.87
CA ARG A 47 28.43 -12.10 -5.36
C ARG A 47 27.76 -11.87 -6.71
N ALA A 48 27.88 -12.81 -7.65
CA ALA A 48 27.24 -12.72 -8.96
C ALA A 48 25.71 -12.85 -8.84
N ILE A 49 25.20 -13.70 -7.94
CA ILE A 49 23.75 -13.83 -7.69
C ILE A 49 23.17 -12.55 -7.09
N LEU A 50 23.86 -11.98 -6.09
CA LEU A 50 23.43 -10.72 -5.49
C LEU A 50 23.49 -9.55 -6.48
N ALA A 51 24.52 -9.53 -7.34
CA ALA A 51 24.60 -8.57 -8.45
C ALA A 51 23.43 -8.77 -9.43
N PHE A 52 23.11 -10.01 -9.79
CA PHE A 52 21.97 -10.36 -10.63
C PHE A 52 20.65 -9.88 -10.01
N TYR A 53 20.42 -10.14 -8.72
CA TYR A 53 19.24 -9.67 -7.99
C TYR A 53 19.10 -8.14 -8.06
N ARG A 54 20.19 -7.41 -7.81
CA ARG A 54 20.19 -5.94 -7.89
C ARG A 54 19.91 -5.46 -9.32
N ASN A 55 20.57 -6.04 -10.32
CA ASN A 55 20.41 -5.65 -11.72
C ASN A 55 19.00 -5.95 -12.23
N SER A 56 18.39 -7.05 -11.78
CA SER A 56 17.03 -7.42 -12.16
C SER A 56 15.99 -6.37 -11.75
N ARG A 57 16.28 -5.50 -10.76
CA ARG A 57 15.38 -4.40 -10.38
C ARG A 57 15.28 -3.28 -11.42
N GLY A 58 16.32 -3.11 -12.25
CA GLY A 58 16.39 -2.10 -13.30
C GLY A 58 16.01 -2.59 -14.69
N MET A 59 15.79 -3.89 -14.87
CA MET A 59 15.43 -4.47 -16.16
C MET A 59 14.03 -4.02 -16.61
N SER A 60 13.88 -3.78 -17.91
CA SER A 60 12.58 -3.58 -18.56
C SER A 60 11.78 -4.88 -18.63
N ALA A 61 10.46 -4.77 -18.87
CA ALA A 61 9.59 -5.93 -19.01
C ALA A 61 10.03 -6.88 -20.16
N VAL A 62 10.57 -6.33 -21.25
CA VAL A 62 11.06 -7.10 -22.40
C VAL A 62 12.33 -7.87 -22.05
N GLU A 63 13.27 -7.23 -21.35
CA GLU A 63 14.50 -7.89 -20.90
C GLU A 63 14.21 -9.00 -19.89
N LEU A 64 13.29 -8.76 -18.94
CA LEU A 64 12.84 -9.77 -18.00
C LEU A 64 12.22 -10.98 -18.71
N ALA A 65 11.38 -10.76 -19.72
CA ALA A 65 10.79 -11.84 -20.49
C ALA A 65 11.86 -12.66 -21.24
N ARG A 66 12.81 -11.99 -21.90
CA ARG A 66 13.93 -12.65 -22.60
C ARG A 66 14.77 -13.51 -21.66
N GLU A 67 15.14 -12.96 -20.51
CA GLU A 67 15.96 -13.67 -19.53
C GLU A 67 15.21 -14.88 -18.94
N ARG A 68 13.90 -14.74 -18.68
CA ARG A 68 13.07 -15.87 -18.25
C ARG A 68 13.05 -16.99 -19.29
N GLU A 69 12.82 -16.68 -20.56
CA GLU A 69 12.85 -17.68 -21.63
C GLU A 69 14.22 -18.37 -21.73
N ALA A 70 15.31 -17.61 -21.60
CA ALA A 70 16.67 -18.14 -21.65
C ALA A 70 17.00 -19.11 -20.51
N LEU A 71 16.32 -18.98 -19.36
CA LEU A 71 16.54 -19.83 -18.18
C LEU A 71 15.58 -21.01 -18.09
N LYS A 72 14.40 -20.97 -18.74
CA LYS A 72 13.40 -22.07 -18.67
C LYS A 72 13.95 -23.45 -19.06
N GLY A 73 14.86 -23.51 -20.02
CA GLY A 73 15.47 -24.78 -20.46
C GLY A 73 16.59 -25.29 -19.55
N ARG A 74 17.02 -24.50 -18.56
CA ARG A 74 18.19 -24.77 -17.70
C ARG A 74 17.85 -24.91 -16.21
N VAL A 75 16.56 -25.03 -15.88
CA VAL A 75 16.06 -25.08 -14.50
C VAL A 75 16.57 -26.31 -13.72
N SER A 76 17.08 -27.34 -14.41
CA SER A 76 17.73 -28.48 -13.74
C SER A 76 19.00 -28.10 -12.97
N ASP A 77 19.65 -26.97 -13.32
CA ASP A 77 20.75 -26.40 -12.54
C ASP A 77 20.17 -25.55 -11.39
N PRO A 78 20.47 -25.85 -10.11
CA PRO A 78 20.01 -25.07 -8.97
C PRO A 78 20.31 -23.57 -9.05
N LEU A 79 21.43 -23.18 -9.68
CA LEU A 79 21.79 -21.78 -9.85
C LEU A 79 20.86 -21.07 -10.84
N ASP A 80 20.54 -21.70 -11.96
CA ASP A 80 19.64 -21.16 -12.96
C ASP A 80 18.18 -21.19 -12.48
N ALA A 81 17.79 -22.20 -11.69
CA ALA A 81 16.51 -22.23 -10.98
C ALA A 81 16.36 -21.03 -10.02
N LEU A 82 17.41 -20.72 -9.25
CA LEU A 82 17.42 -19.57 -8.34
C LEU A 82 17.32 -18.23 -9.09
N ARG A 83 18.08 -18.08 -10.19
CA ARG A 83 17.99 -16.88 -11.04
C ARG A 83 16.59 -16.73 -11.63
N LEU A 84 15.98 -17.82 -12.10
CA LEU A 84 14.62 -17.80 -12.61
C LEU A 84 13.63 -17.40 -11.51
N ALA A 85 13.76 -17.94 -10.29
CA ALA A 85 12.94 -17.56 -9.15
C ALA A 85 13.05 -16.06 -8.83
N ILE A 86 14.26 -15.49 -8.87
CA ILE A 86 14.50 -14.05 -8.71
C ILE A 86 13.74 -13.23 -9.76
N LEU A 87 13.79 -13.65 -11.03
CA LEU A 87 13.07 -12.97 -12.10
C LEU A 87 11.56 -13.07 -11.95
N LEU A 88 11.03 -14.23 -11.56
CA LEU A 88 9.59 -14.44 -11.33
C LEU A 88 9.08 -13.64 -10.12
N GLY A 89 9.95 -13.41 -9.14
CA GLY A 89 9.70 -12.52 -8.00
C GLY A 89 9.72 -11.03 -8.32
N HIS A 90 10.14 -10.62 -9.53
CA HIS A 90 10.16 -9.22 -9.91
C HIS A 90 8.74 -8.65 -10.09
N ARG A 91 8.45 -7.50 -9.45
CA ARG A 91 7.20 -6.71 -9.57
C ARG A 91 5.92 -7.55 -9.76
N ARG A 92 5.75 -8.59 -8.94
CA ARG A 92 4.52 -9.41 -8.83
C ARG A 92 4.20 -10.30 -10.04
N SER A 93 5.18 -10.72 -10.85
CA SER A 93 4.84 -11.51 -12.05
C SER A 93 4.29 -12.90 -11.77
N ASP A 94 4.92 -13.68 -10.88
CA ASP A 94 4.47 -15.05 -10.54
C ASP A 94 5.15 -15.55 -9.26
N LEU A 95 4.69 -15.07 -8.10
CA LEU A 95 5.29 -15.44 -6.80
C LEU A 95 5.10 -16.90 -6.45
N VAL A 96 3.98 -17.51 -6.85
CA VAL A 96 3.66 -18.92 -6.54
C VAL A 96 4.64 -19.85 -7.24
N ARG A 97 4.89 -19.62 -8.53
CA ARG A 97 5.90 -20.39 -9.25
C ARG A 97 7.31 -20.14 -8.73
N ALA A 98 7.63 -18.90 -8.35
CA ALA A 98 8.92 -18.59 -7.75
C ALA A 98 9.15 -19.38 -6.45
N LEU A 99 8.14 -19.42 -5.57
CA LEU A 99 8.18 -20.21 -4.33
C LEU A 99 8.43 -21.69 -4.60
N GLY A 100 7.69 -22.31 -5.54
CA GLY A 100 7.90 -23.72 -5.88
C GLY A 100 9.31 -24.04 -6.38
N LEU A 101 9.96 -23.12 -7.11
CA LEU A 101 11.38 -23.28 -7.50
C LEU A 101 12.33 -23.19 -6.29
N LEU A 102 12.06 -22.29 -5.34
CA LEU A 102 12.87 -22.12 -4.14
C LEU A 102 12.73 -23.32 -3.20
N ASP A 103 11.52 -23.87 -3.07
CA ASP A 103 11.25 -25.08 -2.30
C ASP A 103 12.00 -26.28 -2.89
N GLY A 104 11.98 -26.43 -4.22
CA GLY A 104 12.77 -27.47 -4.90
C GLY A 104 14.28 -27.37 -4.69
N ILE A 105 14.83 -26.16 -4.54
CA ILE A 105 16.25 -25.96 -4.17
C ILE A 105 16.46 -26.31 -2.68
N ALA A 106 15.51 -25.94 -1.82
CA ALA A 106 15.58 -26.20 -0.38
C ALA A 106 15.53 -27.70 -0.04
N GLU A 107 14.83 -28.49 -0.85
CA GLU A 107 14.67 -29.95 -0.70
C GLU A 107 15.76 -30.77 -1.42
N SER A 108 16.59 -30.14 -2.28
CA SER A 108 17.62 -30.85 -3.03
C SER A 108 18.89 -31.11 -2.21
N ASP A 109 19.36 -32.35 -2.23
CA ASP A 109 20.61 -32.79 -1.59
C ASP A 109 21.86 -32.62 -2.47
N SER A 110 21.73 -32.02 -3.67
CA SER A 110 22.88 -31.79 -4.53
C SER A 110 23.85 -30.77 -3.89
N PRO A 111 25.17 -30.92 -4.04
CA PRO A 111 26.13 -30.05 -3.34
C PRO A 111 25.97 -28.57 -3.72
N GLN A 112 25.59 -28.29 -4.97
CA GLN A 112 25.30 -26.93 -5.44
C GLN A 112 24.00 -26.38 -4.83
N ALA A 113 22.95 -27.20 -4.69
CA ALA A 113 21.72 -26.78 -4.04
C ALA A 113 21.94 -26.52 -2.56
N VAL A 114 22.64 -27.40 -1.84
CA VAL A 114 22.97 -27.25 -0.41
C VAL A 114 23.65 -25.90 -0.14
N ALA A 115 24.58 -25.49 -1.00
CA ALA A 115 25.25 -24.18 -0.89
C ALA A 115 24.28 -22.98 -1.08
N LEU A 116 23.18 -23.17 -1.81
CA LEU A 116 22.17 -22.14 -2.11
C LEU A 116 20.99 -22.13 -1.14
N GLN A 117 20.76 -23.19 -0.36
CA GLN A 117 19.61 -23.32 0.54
C GLN A 117 19.42 -22.12 1.49
N PRO A 118 20.45 -21.52 2.11
CA PRO A 118 20.25 -20.38 3.00
C PRO A 118 19.65 -19.17 2.28
N LEU A 119 20.08 -18.92 1.04
CA LEU A 119 19.55 -17.84 0.22
C LEU A 119 18.14 -18.16 -0.30
N ALA A 120 17.89 -19.43 -0.67
CA ALA A 120 16.57 -19.86 -1.11
C ALA A 120 15.51 -19.67 -0.01
N ARG A 121 15.83 -20.05 1.24
CA ARG A 121 14.95 -19.87 2.41
C ARG A 121 14.68 -18.38 2.71
N LEU A 122 15.70 -17.53 2.63
CA LEU A 122 15.51 -16.09 2.81
C LEU A 122 14.57 -15.50 1.76
N LEU A 123 14.72 -15.92 0.49
CA LEU A 123 13.85 -15.46 -0.59
C LEU A 123 12.44 -16.03 -0.47
N SER A 124 12.28 -17.29 -0.02
CA SER A 124 10.96 -17.90 0.16
C SER A 124 10.16 -17.17 1.23
N ASP A 125 10.78 -16.83 2.36
CA ASP A 125 10.14 -16.06 3.42
C ASP A 125 9.69 -14.68 2.90
N GLN A 126 10.56 -13.98 2.16
CA GLN A 126 10.20 -12.69 1.56
C GLN A 126 9.08 -12.79 0.52
N TYR A 127 9.06 -13.84 -0.29
CA TYR A 127 8.03 -14.01 -1.33
C TYR A 127 6.71 -14.44 -0.73
N ALA A 128 6.71 -15.27 0.32
CA ALA A 128 5.52 -15.64 1.08
C ALA A 128 4.88 -14.40 1.75
N GLU A 129 5.69 -13.54 2.38
CA GLU A 129 5.18 -12.29 2.95
C GLU A 129 4.62 -11.34 1.89
N ARG A 130 5.29 -11.21 0.74
CA ARG A 130 4.76 -10.42 -0.38
C ARG A 130 3.45 -10.97 -0.92
N LEU A 131 3.29 -12.29 -1.00
CA LEU A 131 2.04 -12.92 -1.42
C LEU A 131 0.90 -12.60 -0.44
N LYS A 132 1.16 -12.65 0.87
CA LYS A 132 0.18 -12.24 1.89
C LYS A 132 -0.20 -10.76 1.73
N LEU A 133 0.78 -9.87 1.55
CA LEU A 133 0.54 -8.44 1.35
C LEU A 133 -0.27 -8.16 0.08
N ASP A 134 -0.01 -8.88 -1.01
CA ASP A 134 -0.75 -8.74 -2.26
C ASP A 134 -2.22 -9.16 -2.07
N THR A 135 -2.48 -10.27 -1.37
CA THR A 135 -3.87 -10.67 -1.06
C THR A 135 -4.62 -9.65 -0.19
N GLN A 136 -3.93 -8.97 0.73
CA GLN A 136 -4.53 -7.89 1.53
C GLN A 136 -4.80 -6.65 0.69
N ALA A 137 -3.84 -6.27 -0.17
CA ALA A 137 -3.99 -5.14 -1.08
C ALA A 137 -5.19 -5.32 -2.03
N ASP A 138 -5.39 -6.53 -2.56
CA ASP A 138 -6.53 -6.84 -3.42
C ASP A 138 -7.87 -6.70 -2.69
N ARG A 139 -7.96 -7.21 -1.44
CA ARG A 139 -9.16 -7.07 -0.60
C ARG A 139 -9.47 -5.61 -0.30
N LEU A 140 -8.46 -4.82 0.08
CA LEU A 140 -8.62 -3.40 0.34
C LEU A 140 -9.01 -2.63 -0.94
N GLY A 141 -8.45 -3.01 -2.09
CA GLY A 141 -8.80 -2.42 -3.40
C GLY A 141 -10.27 -2.66 -3.78
N VAL A 142 -10.80 -3.86 -3.54
CA VAL A 142 -12.23 -4.16 -3.74
C VAL A 142 -13.10 -3.32 -2.81
N SER A 143 -12.79 -3.32 -1.51
CA SER A 143 -13.55 -2.53 -0.52
C SER A 143 -13.53 -1.02 -0.81
N ALA A 144 -12.42 -0.49 -1.31
CA ALA A 144 -12.30 0.92 -1.67
C ALA A 144 -13.20 1.29 -2.86
N ARG A 145 -13.24 0.44 -3.90
CA ARG A 145 -14.12 0.65 -5.06
C ARG A 145 -15.59 0.57 -4.67
N GLU A 146 -15.97 -0.37 -3.82
CA GLU A 146 -17.35 -0.46 -3.31
C GLU A 146 -17.74 0.77 -2.47
N ALA A 147 -16.81 1.29 -1.67
CA ALA A 147 -17.03 2.51 -0.90
C ALA A 147 -17.17 3.75 -1.81
N GLU A 148 -16.39 3.83 -2.88
CA GLU A 148 -16.47 4.88 -3.89
C GLU A 148 -17.83 4.86 -4.63
N LEU A 149 -18.29 3.66 -5.02
CA LEU A 149 -19.62 3.50 -5.63
C LEU A 149 -20.72 3.98 -4.68
N ARG A 150 -20.72 3.52 -3.42
CA ARG A 150 -21.70 3.98 -2.41
C ARG A 150 -21.64 5.50 -2.18
N ALA A 151 -20.44 6.08 -2.18
CA ALA A 151 -20.28 7.53 -2.05
C ALA A 151 -20.85 8.29 -3.26
N SER A 152 -20.70 7.74 -4.47
CA SER A 152 -21.29 8.33 -5.70
C SER A 152 -22.82 8.23 -5.73
N GLU A 153 -23.40 7.14 -5.21
CA GLU A 153 -24.85 6.99 -5.09
C GLU A 153 -25.43 7.95 -4.04
N ALA A 154 -24.78 8.05 -2.88
CA ALA A 154 -25.16 9.00 -1.84
C ALA A 154 -25.05 10.45 -2.30
N SER A 155 -24.02 10.81 -3.08
CA SER A 155 -23.90 12.16 -3.62
C SER A 155 -25.01 12.48 -4.63
N ALA A 156 -25.39 11.52 -5.48
CA ALA A 156 -26.52 11.68 -6.38
C ALA A 156 -27.85 11.88 -5.63
N GLU A 157 -28.05 11.15 -4.52
CA GLU A 157 -29.23 11.32 -3.67
C GLU A 157 -29.26 12.70 -2.99
N VAL A 158 -28.12 13.17 -2.47
CA VAL A 158 -28.01 14.51 -1.86
C VAL A 158 -28.37 15.60 -2.87
N GLU A 159 -27.89 15.52 -4.11
CA GLU A 159 -28.25 16.48 -5.15
C GLU A 159 -29.74 16.41 -5.53
N ALA A 160 -30.32 15.21 -5.58
CA ALA A 160 -31.75 15.04 -5.83
C ALA A 160 -32.61 15.64 -4.70
N LEU A 161 -32.21 15.46 -3.44
CA LEU A 161 -32.89 16.04 -2.29
C LEU A 161 -32.74 17.57 -2.27
N ARG A 162 -31.56 18.09 -2.63
CA ARG A 162 -31.32 19.53 -2.76
C ARG A 162 -32.22 20.17 -3.82
N ALA A 163 -32.36 19.53 -4.99
CA ALA A 163 -33.26 20.00 -6.04
C ALA A 163 -34.73 20.02 -5.56
N LYS A 164 -35.17 18.97 -4.86
CA LYS A 164 -36.52 18.93 -4.28
C LYS A 164 -36.74 20.03 -3.24
N ALA A 165 -35.75 20.29 -2.38
CA ALA A 165 -35.82 21.36 -1.40
C ALA A 165 -35.95 22.74 -2.05
N SER A 166 -35.17 23.02 -3.10
CA SER A 166 -35.28 24.27 -3.89
C SER A 166 -36.68 24.43 -4.49
N ALA A 167 -37.22 23.37 -5.10
CA ALA A 167 -38.56 23.40 -5.69
C ALA A 167 -39.68 23.60 -4.65
N LEU A 168 -39.50 23.09 -3.42
CA LEU A 168 -40.43 23.35 -2.33
C LEU A 168 -40.35 24.80 -1.85
N GLN A 169 -39.14 25.36 -1.76
CA GLN A 169 -38.95 26.76 -1.38
C GLN A 169 -39.63 27.70 -2.39
N GLU A 170 -39.42 27.46 -3.69
CA GLU A 170 -40.09 28.24 -4.76
C GLU A 170 -41.61 28.21 -4.64
N LYS A 171 -42.20 27.05 -4.29
CA LYS A 171 -43.65 26.93 -4.07
C LYS A 171 -44.13 27.70 -2.84
N ILE A 172 -43.38 27.68 -1.75
CA ILE A 172 -43.71 28.43 -0.54
C ILE A 172 -43.66 29.93 -0.84
N ASP A 173 -42.63 30.39 -1.53
CA ASP A 173 -42.48 31.81 -1.90
C ASP A 173 -43.64 32.26 -2.81
N ALA A 174 -44.06 31.42 -3.76
CA ALA A 174 -45.23 31.67 -4.61
C ALA A 174 -46.53 31.75 -3.80
N LEU A 175 -46.74 30.86 -2.82
CA LEU A 175 -47.91 30.92 -1.94
C LEU A 175 -47.91 32.17 -1.06
N ALA A 176 -46.74 32.56 -0.52
CA ALA A 176 -46.61 33.77 0.28
C ALA A 176 -46.91 35.04 -0.52
N GLU A 177 -46.55 35.07 -1.81
CA GLU A 177 -46.91 36.18 -2.71
C GLU A 177 -48.42 36.24 -2.97
N ILE A 178 -49.07 35.07 -3.13
CA ILE A 178 -50.53 34.99 -3.24
C ILE A 178 -51.18 35.52 -1.96
N GLU A 179 -50.74 35.09 -0.79
CA GLU A 179 -51.29 35.57 0.49
C GLU A 179 -51.17 37.09 0.65
N ARG A 180 -50.04 37.66 0.23
CA ARG A 180 -49.81 39.12 0.27
C ARG A 180 -50.73 39.89 -0.69
N SER A 181 -51.13 39.28 -1.81
CA SER A 181 -51.98 39.90 -2.82
C SER A 181 -53.49 39.72 -2.58
N LEU A 182 -53.88 38.89 -1.60
CA LEU A 182 -55.29 38.74 -1.23
C LEU A 182 -55.82 40.03 -0.55
N PRO A 183 -56.95 40.59 -1.00
CA PRO A 183 -57.54 41.76 -0.36
C PRO A 183 -58.04 41.41 1.05
N GLY A 184 -57.76 42.29 2.02
CA GLY A 184 -58.20 42.13 3.41
C GLY A 184 -59.73 41.99 3.49
N ARG A 185 -60.20 40.99 4.25
CA ARG A 185 -61.63 40.73 4.48
C ARG A 185 -62.31 42.05 4.90
N PRO A 186 -63.34 42.53 4.18
CA PRO A 186 -64.02 43.76 4.56
C PRO A 186 -64.59 43.59 5.98
N ALA A 187 -64.28 44.55 6.86
CA ALA A 187 -64.79 44.56 8.22
C ALA A 187 -66.33 44.61 8.18
N PRO A 188 -67.03 43.83 9.02
CA PRO A 188 -68.49 43.87 9.07
C PRO A 188 -68.96 45.29 9.41
N PRO A 189 -70.04 45.79 8.78
CA PRO A 189 -70.53 47.12 9.03
C PRO A 189 -70.94 47.24 10.52
N VAL A 190 -70.32 48.18 11.22
CA VAL A 190 -70.74 48.55 12.58
C VAL A 190 -72.12 49.18 12.47
N PRO A 191 -73.17 48.64 13.13
CA PRO A 191 -74.50 49.23 13.08
C PRO A 191 -74.46 50.58 13.79
N MET A 192 -74.60 51.66 13.02
CA MET A 192 -74.82 53.01 13.54
C MET A 192 -76.25 53.05 14.11
N GLY A 193 -76.34 52.89 15.43
CA GLY A 193 -77.58 53.07 16.19
C GLY A 193 -78.13 54.48 16.00
N GLY A 194 -79.43 54.55 15.73
CA GLY A 194 -80.15 55.78 15.41
C GLY A 194 -80.15 56.81 16.52
N ALA A 195 -80.26 58.08 16.12
CA ALA A 195 -80.64 59.17 16.98
C ALA A 195 -81.59 60.11 16.22
N THR A 196 -82.86 60.05 16.62
CA THR A 196 -83.80 61.18 16.81
C THR A 196 -83.96 62.22 15.70
N GLN A 197 -85.16 62.25 15.10
CA GLN A 197 -86.19 63.25 15.44
C GLN A 197 -87.57 62.81 14.92
#